data_AF-A0A0B7N6Q1-F1
#
_entry.id   AF-A0A0B7N6Q1-F1
#
_cell.length_a   1.000
_cell.length_b   1.000
_cell.length_c   1.000
_cell.angle_alpha   90.00
_cell.angle_beta   90.00
_cell.angle_gamma   90.00
#
_symmetry.space_group_name_H-M   'P 1'
#
loop_
_entity.id
_entity.type
_entity.pdbx_description
1 polymer ?
#
loop_
_entity_poly.entity_id
_entity_poly.type
_entity_poly.pdbx_seq_one_letter_code
_entity_poly.pdbx_strand_id
1 'polypeptide(L)'
;MSSLEEQLHMMQQQITALQEQLHNAPLTPMQSADGTATNLPLHSLWALEPITTGLFQKVKTELLGLDTPLHTTAPLSDSEGKNIIECYSPIAHLDYKAPATIPSAEKMMNRGQRMEDNSLKQLQYSLSAAYHPLDIPCHEIVSLE
;
A
#
# COMPACT_ATOMS: atom_id res chain seq x y z
N MET A 1 37.53 -33.47 25.60
CA MET A 1 36.63 -33.87 24.50
C MET A 1 35.19 -33.83 25.02
N SER A 2 34.54 -32.66 25.07
CA SER A 2 33.25 -32.54 25.79
C SER A 2 32.25 -31.51 25.24
N SER A 3 32.54 -30.83 24.12
CA SER A 3 31.63 -29.80 23.57
C SER A 3 30.73 -30.32 22.45
N LEU A 4 31.21 -31.27 21.63
CA LEU A 4 30.44 -31.81 20.51
C LEU A 4 29.34 -32.77 20.98
N GLU A 5 29.63 -33.60 21.99
CA GLU A 5 28.66 -34.53 22.56
C GLU A 5 27.52 -33.77 23.25
N GLU A 6 27.82 -32.66 23.92
CA GLU A 6 26.84 -31.80 24.57
C GLU A 6 25.93 -31.10 23.56
N GLN A 7 26.51 -30.63 22.44
CA GLN A 7 25.74 -30.07 21.33
C GLN A 7 24.82 -31.12 20.66
N LEU A 8 25.27 -32.36 20.53
CA LEU A 8 24.47 -33.45 19.98
C LEU A 8 23.30 -33.82 20.92
N HIS A 9 23.53 -33.84 22.24
CA HIS A 9 22.46 -34.06 23.22
C HIS A 9 21.42 -32.94 23.21
N MET A 10 21.86 -31.69 23.09
CA MET A 10 20.95 -30.54 23.02
C MET A 10 20.09 -30.59 21.75
N MET A 11 20.70 -30.92 20.61
CA MET A 11 19.97 -31.08 19.34
C MET A 11 18.98 -32.25 19.42
N GLN A 12 19.36 -33.36 20.07
CA GLN A 12 18.48 -34.50 20.24
C GLN A 12 17.28 -34.17 21.14
N GLN A 13 17.48 -33.41 22.22
CA GLN A 13 16.38 -32.93 23.06
C GLN A 13 15.41 -32.02 22.28
N GLN A 14 15.92 -31.13 21.43
CA GLN A 14 15.08 -30.28 20.58
C GLN A 14 14.21 -31.10 19.62
N ILE A 15 14.77 -32.14 19.00
CA ILE A 15 14.03 -33.01 18.08
C ILE A 15 12.91 -33.76 18.82
N THR A 16 13.20 -34.29 20.01
CA THR A 16 12.20 -35.00 20.82
C THR A 16 11.05 -34.06 21.23
N ALA A 17 11.35 -32.84 21.66
CA ALA A 17 10.33 -31.85 22.04
C ALA A 17 9.41 -31.46 20.87
N LEU A 18 9.96 -31.32 19.66
CA LEU A 18 9.18 -31.03 18.45
C LEU A 18 8.30 -32.22 18.05
N GLN A 19 8.79 -33.45 18.19
CA GLN A 19 7.99 -34.64 17.90
C GLN A 19 6.82 -34.79 18.88
N GLU A 20 7.01 -34.47 20.16
CA GLU A 20 5.95 -34.51 21.17
C GLU A 20 4.89 -33.43 20.93
N GLN A 21 5.27 -32.25 20.46
CA GLN A 21 4.32 -31.21 20.02
C GLN A 21 3.46 -31.65 18.83
N LEU A 22 4.04 -32.34 17.85
CA LEU A 22 3.29 -32.84 16.70
C LEU A 22 2.39 -34.03 17.06
N HIS A 23 2.82 -34.88 17.99
CA HIS A 23 2.03 -36.02 18.45
C HIS A 23 0.79 -35.59 19.26
N ASN A 24 0.90 -34.46 19.97
CA ASN A 24 -0.20 -33.90 20.76
C ASN A 24 -1.10 -32.93 19.95
N ALA A 25 -0.86 -32.77 18.65
CA ALA A 25 -1.74 -32.00 17.77
C ALA A 25 -3.05 -32.78 17.54
N PRO A 26 -4.24 -32.22 17.84
CA PRO A 26 -5.51 -32.93 17.69
C PRO A 26 -5.78 -33.26 16.22
N LEU A 27 -5.71 -34.55 15.86
CA LEU A 27 -6.24 -35.09 14.60
C LEU A 27 -7.75 -35.34 14.75
N THR A 28 -8.56 -34.30 14.87
CA THR A 28 -10.01 -34.44 14.71
C THR A 28 -10.40 -34.12 13.27
N PRO A 29 -11.06 -35.07 12.55
CA PRO A 29 -11.51 -34.83 11.19
C PRO A 29 -12.61 -33.75 11.20
N MET A 30 -12.64 -32.90 10.17
CA MET A 30 -13.69 -31.90 9.95
C MET A 30 -15.06 -32.59 9.86
N GLN A 31 -15.76 -32.76 10.98
CA GLN A 31 -17.17 -33.09 11.01
C GLN A 31 -17.98 -31.79 11.02
N SER A 32 -18.76 -31.60 9.96
CA SER A 32 -19.84 -30.61 9.90
C SER A 32 -20.86 -30.91 11.00
N ALA A 33 -20.91 -30.06 12.03
CA ALA A 33 -21.97 -30.11 13.03
C ALA A 33 -23.12 -29.21 12.57
N ASP A 34 -24.13 -29.84 11.97
CA ASP A 34 -25.48 -29.30 11.89
C ASP A 34 -26.10 -29.39 13.30
N GLY A 35 -26.64 -28.29 13.82
CA GLY A 35 -27.41 -28.30 15.06
C GLY A 35 -27.11 -27.20 16.07
N THR A 36 -28.03 -26.24 16.09
CA THR A 36 -28.37 -25.33 17.21
C THR A 36 -27.53 -24.07 17.35
N ALA A 37 -28.04 -23.03 16.69
CA ALA A 37 -27.69 -21.63 16.90
C ALA A 37 -27.70 -21.27 18.39
N THR A 38 -26.50 -21.17 18.97
CA THR A 38 -26.30 -20.40 20.20
C THR A 38 -25.65 -19.09 19.77
N ASN A 39 -26.44 -18.02 19.79
CA ASN A 39 -26.01 -16.64 19.60
C ASN A 39 -24.84 -16.32 20.54
N LEU A 40 -23.62 -16.42 20.04
CA LEU A 40 -22.46 -15.77 20.62
C LEU A 40 -22.23 -14.49 19.81
N PRO A 41 -22.43 -13.30 20.41
CA PRO A 41 -22.10 -12.06 19.73
C PRO A 41 -20.60 -12.07 19.41
N LEU A 42 -20.27 -11.80 18.14
CA LEU A 42 -18.91 -11.71 17.57
C LEU A 42 -17.98 -10.71 18.29
N HIS A 43 -18.47 -10.01 19.32
CA HIS A 43 -17.73 -8.96 20.03
C HIS A 43 -16.82 -9.48 21.15
N SER A 44 -16.93 -10.75 21.54
CA SER A 44 -16.05 -11.32 22.57
C SER A 44 -14.64 -11.67 22.06
N LEU A 45 -14.41 -11.64 20.74
CA LEU A 45 -13.09 -11.89 20.16
C LEU A 45 -12.13 -10.69 20.30
N TRP A 46 -12.64 -9.51 20.70
CA TRP A 46 -11.84 -8.30 20.91
C TRP A 46 -11.48 -8.06 22.39
N ALA A 47 -11.91 -8.95 23.30
CA ALA A 47 -11.67 -8.80 24.74
C ALA A 47 -10.25 -9.22 25.21
N LEU A 48 -9.36 -9.52 24.27
CA LEU A 48 -7.92 -9.45 24.47
C LEU A 48 -7.39 -8.45 23.45
N GLU A 49 -7.44 -7.16 23.79
CA GLU A 49 -6.57 -6.18 23.14
C GLU A 49 -5.13 -6.70 23.30
N PRO A 50 -4.45 -7.10 22.22
CA PRO A 50 -3.04 -7.40 22.35
C PRO A 50 -2.34 -6.10 22.75
N ILE A 51 -1.34 -6.19 23.62
CA ILE A 51 -0.52 -5.06 24.09
C ILE A 51 0.04 -4.22 22.91
N THR A 52 0.05 -4.79 21.70
CA THR A 52 0.36 -4.14 20.43
C THR A 52 -0.66 -3.09 19.98
N THR A 53 -1.94 -3.18 20.31
CA THR A 53 -2.97 -2.20 19.90
C THR A 53 -2.72 -0.84 20.57
N GLY A 54 -2.40 -0.83 21.87
CA GLY A 54 -2.09 0.40 22.59
C GLY A 54 -0.81 1.08 22.09
N LEU A 55 0.22 0.31 21.76
CA LEU A 55 1.44 0.83 21.12
C LEU A 55 1.17 1.36 19.71
N PHE A 56 0.35 0.67 18.93
CA PHE A 56 -0.01 1.09 17.58
C PHE A 56 -0.82 2.39 17.62
N GLN A 57 -1.79 2.53 18.52
CA GLN A 57 -2.52 3.78 18.72
C GLN A 57 -1.60 4.89 19.20
N LYS A 58 -0.71 4.62 20.15
CA LYS A 58 0.25 5.60 20.63
C LYS A 58 1.20 6.08 19.52
N VAL A 59 1.70 5.18 18.67
CA VAL A 59 2.51 5.53 17.49
C VAL A 59 1.67 6.31 16.47
N LYS A 60 0.43 5.91 16.22
CA LYS A 60 -0.47 6.60 15.30
C LYS A 60 -0.74 8.05 15.74
N THR A 61 -0.98 8.27 17.02
CA THR A 61 -1.30 9.58 17.59
C THR A 61 -0.05 10.43 17.82
N GLU A 62 0.96 9.91 18.53
CA GLU A 62 2.14 10.69 18.96
C GLU A 62 3.20 10.83 17.87
N LEU A 63 3.40 9.80 17.02
CA LEU A 63 4.45 9.81 16.00
C LEU A 63 3.94 10.30 14.64
N LEU A 64 2.73 9.91 14.25
CA LEU A 64 2.21 10.15 12.90
C LEU A 64 1.09 11.20 12.84
N GLY A 65 0.53 11.62 13.98
CA GLY A 65 -0.52 12.65 14.03
C GLY A 65 -1.81 12.31 13.26
N LEU A 66 -2.05 11.03 13.00
CA LEU A 66 -3.10 10.54 12.08
C LEU A 66 -4.52 10.64 12.64
N ASP A 67 -4.69 11.16 13.86
CA ASP A 67 -6.00 11.43 14.45
C ASP A 67 -6.51 12.84 14.11
N THR A 68 -5.69 13.65 13.45
CA THR A 68 -6.08 14.98 13.00
C THR A 68 -6.79 14.88 11.64
N PRO A 69 -8.01 15.42 11.47
CA PRO A 69 -8.71 15.32 10.20
C PRO A 69 -7.98 16.13 9.13
N LEU A 70 -7.58 15.46 8.04
CA LEU A 70 -6.85 16.02 6.89
C LEU A 70 -7.49 17.29 6.30
N HIS A 71 -8.82 17.41 6.39
CA HIS A 71 -9.57 18.53 5.82
C HIS A 71 -9.73 19.73 6.75
N THR A 72 -9.34 19.60 8.03
CA THR A 72 -9.44 20.67 9.04
C THR A 72 -8.08 21.22 9.47
N THR A 73 -6.99 20.52 9.14
CA THR A 73 -5.63 20.98 9.41
C THR A 73 -5.22 22.10 8.47
N ALA A 74 -4.44 23.05 8.98
CA ALA A 74 -3.81 24.06 8.14
C ALA A 74 -2.97 23.36 7.05
N PRO A 75 -3.08 23.78 5.78
CA PRO A 75 -2.24 23.24 4.73
C PRO A 75 -0.76 23.53 5.04
N LEU A 76 0.11 22.63 4.61
CA LEU A 76 1.56 22.83 4.69
C LEU A 76 1.94 24.12 3.97
N SER A 77 3.00 24.79 4.45
CA SER A 77 3.57 25.92 3.72
C SER A 77 4.16 25.43 2.39
N ASP A 78 4.17 26.29 1.35
CA ASP A 78 4.74 25.94 0.04
C ASP A 78 6.19 25.44 0.15
N SER A 79 6.97 26.02 1.07
CA SER A 79 8.35 25.59 1.35
C SER A 79 8.44 24.18 1.94
N GLU A 80 7.54 23.83 2.86
CA GLU A 80 7.52 22.50 3.47
C GLU A 80 7.02 21.46 2.47
N GLY A 81 5.96 21.78 1.71
CA GLY A 81 5.46 20.91 0.64
C GLY A 81 6.53 20.62 -0.40
N LYS A 82 7.25 21.66 -0.84
CA LYS A 82 8.38 21.52 -1.77
C LYS A 82 9.49 20.65 -1.18
N ASN A 83 9.86 20.86 0.08
CA ASN A 83 10.90 20.07 0.75
C ASN A 83 10.52 18.58 0.83
N ILE A 84 9.27 18.26 1.17
CA ILE A 84 8.78 16.88 1.23
C ILE A 84 8.86 16.21 -0.16
N ILE A 85 8.47 16.92 -1.22
CA ILE A 85 8.51 16.40 -2.60
C ILE A 85 9.96 16.20 -3.05
N GLU A 86 10.84 17.18 -2.83
CA GLU A 86 12.25 17.12 -3.25
C GLU A 86 13.06 16.11 -2.43
N CYS A 87 12.72 15.88 -1.16
CA CYS A 87 13.37 14.90 -0.29
C CYS A 87 12.72 13.51 -0.35
N TYR A 88 11.71 13.30 -1.19
CA TYR A 88 11.06 11.99 -1.28
C TYR A 88 12.01 11.00 -1.95
N SER A 89 12.59 10.08 -1.16
CA SER A 89 13.69 9.21 -1.57
C SER A 89 13.51 8.51 -2.93
N PRO A 90 12.31 8.06 -3.34
CA PRO A 90 12.09 7.50 -4.67
C PRO A 90 12.33 8.47 -5.84
N ILE A 91 12.19 9.78 -5.64
CA ILE A 91 12.30 10.81 -6.69
C ILE A 91 13.39 11.86 -6.43
N ALA A 92 13.96 11.92 -5.22
CA ALA A 92 14.94 12.94 -4.79
C ALA A 92 16.21 13.03 -5.64
N HIS A 93 16.51 11.98 -6.42
CA HIS A 93 17.66 11.92 -7.34
C HIS A 93 17.25 11.51 -8.75
N LEU A 94 15.96 11.63 -9.08
CA LEU A 94 15.46 11.27 -10.39
C LEU A 94 15.66 12.45 -11.35
N ASP A 95 16.65 12.34 -12.23
CA ASP A 95 16.78 13.22 -13.38
C ASP A 95 15.73 12.83 -14.44
N TYR A 96 14.46 13.16 -14.19
CA TYR A 96 13.39 12.86 -15.13
C TYR A 96 13.65 13.57 -16.46
N LYS A 97 13.86 12.78 -17.52
CA LYS A 97 13.87 13.25 -18.90
C LYS A 97 12.60 12.76 -19.55
N ALA A 98 11.74 13.70 -19.96
CA ALA A 98 10.53 13.36 -20.70
C ALA A 98 10.92 12.49 -21.92
N PRO A 99 10.35 11.28 -22.05
CA PRO A 99 10.67 10.41 -23.17
C PRO A 99 10.34 11.09 -24.50
N ALA A 100 11.29 11.06 -25.44
CA ALA A 100 11.08 11.59 -26.80
C ALA A 100 10.17 10.70 -27.66
N THR A 101 9.56 9.67 -27.07
CA THR A 101 8.73 8.68 -27.77
C THR A 101 7.51 9.32 -28.43
N ILE A 102 6.77 10.18 -27.72
CA ILE A 102 5.55 10.81 -28.26
C ILE A 102 5.88 11.78 -29.41
N PRO A 103 6.82 12.75 -29.26
CA PRO A 103 7.18 13.63 -30.38
C PRO A 103 7.83 12.88 -31.56
N SER A 104 8.60 11.81 -31.28
CA SER A 104 9.21 11.01 -32.34
C SER A 104 8.17 10.19 -33.11
N ALA A 105 7.20 9.61 -32.42
CA ALA A 105 6.10 8.87 -33.05
C ALA A 105 5.25 9.80 -33.91
N GLU A 106 4.92 11.00 -33.42
CA GLU A 106 4.12 11.98 -34.17
C GLU A 106 4.78 12.37 -35.51
N LYS A 107 6.10 12.51 -35.54
CA LYS A 107 6.87 12.80 -36.77
C LYS A 107 6.80 11.67 -37.79
N MET A 108 6.57 10.43 -37.33
CA MET A 108 6.44 9.25 -38.19
C MET A 108 4.99 9.02 -38.66
N MET A 109 4.01 9.75 -38.12
CA MET A 109 2.60 9.59 -38.47
C MET A 109 2.23 10.39 -39.72
N ASN A 110 1.42 9.76 -40.57
CA ASN A 110 0.83 10.47 -41.70
C ASN A 110 -0.29 11.41 -41.23
N ARG A 111 -0.75 12.30 -42.12
CA ARG A 111 -1.77 13.31 -41.79
C ARG A 111 -3.07 12.70 -41.26
N GLY A 112 -3.54 11.58 -41.82
CA GLY A 112 -4.76 10.90 -41.36
C GLY A 112 -4.61 10.36 -39.94
N GLN A 113 -3.51 9.66 -39.69
CA GLN A 113 -3.18 9.13 -38.37
C GLN A 113 -3.07 10.23 -37.31
N ARG A 114 -2.50 11.39 -37.66
CA ARG A 114 -2.42 12.54 -36.73
C ARG A 114 -3.79 13.10 -36.39
N MET A 115 -4.72 13.14 -37.35
CA MET A 115 -6.10 13.60 -37.10
C MET A 115 -6.86 12.62 -36.20
N GLU A 116 -6.70 11.32 -36.43
CA GLU A 116 -7.33 10.29 -35.61
C GLU A 116 -6.79 10.30 -34.17
N ASP A 117 -5.47 10.41 -33.99
CA ASP A 117 -4.84 10.52 -32.67
C ASP A 117 -5.28 11.78 -31.92
N ASN A 118 -5.39 12.92 -32.62
CA ASN A 118 -5.89 14.15 -32.02
C ASN A 118 -7.36 14.03 -31.59
N SER A 119 -8.21 13.43 -32.42
CA SER A 119 -9.61 13.14 -32.09
C SER A 119 -9.72 12.22 -30.86
N LEU A 120 -8.89 11.18 -30.80
CA LEU A 120 -8.86 10.25 -29.66
C LEU A 120 -8.41 10.95 -28.37
N LYS A 121 -7.39 11.81 -28.44
CA LYS A 121 -6.95 12.63 -27.29
C LYS A 121 -8.06 13.55 -26.81
N GLN A 122 -8.78 14.21 -27.71
CA GLN A 122 -9.90 15.09 -27.34
C GLN A 122 -11.05 14.31 -26.69
N LEU A 123 -11.36 13.13 -27.21
CA LEU A 123 -12.36 12.25 -26.62
C LEU A 123 -11.92 11.79 -25.22
N GLN A 124 -10.69 11.31 -25.08
CA GLN A 124 -10.13 10.89 -23.80
C GLN A 124 -10.16 12.03 -22.79
N TYR A 125 -9.75 13.23 -23.19
CA TYR A 125 -9.77 14.42 -22.34
C TYR A 125 -11.20 14.78 -21.89
N SER A 126 -12.16 14.75 -22.82
CA SER A 126 -13.57 15.00 -22.51
C SER A 126 -14.19 13.95 -21.60
N LEU A 127 -13.73 12.69 -21.69
CA LEU A 127 -14.17 11.61 -20.81
C LEU A 127 -13.49 11.69 -19.44
N SER A 128 -12.19 11.94 -19.40
CA SER A 128 -11.44 12.16 -18.15
C SER A 128 -12.00 13.35 -17.38
N ALA A 129 -12.36 14.44 -18.06
CA ALA A 129 -13.09 15.58 -17.49
C ALA A 129 -14.36 15.19 -16.71
N ALA A 130 -15.06 14.14 -17.13
CA ALA A 130 -16.26 13.67 -16.44
C ALA A 130 -15.94 12.93 -15.13
N TYR A 131 -14.74 12.34 -15.01
CA TYR A 131 -14.30 11.57 -13.83
C TYR A 131 -13.28 12.31 -12.94
N HIS A 132 -12.53 13.25 -13.52
CA HIS A 132 -11.49 14.09 -12.93
C HIS A 132 -11.60 15.53 -13.47
N PRO A 133 -12.62 16.29 -13.05
CA PRO A 133 -12.93 17.62 -13.61
C PRO A 133 -11.83 18.67 -13.46
N LEU A 134 -10.84 18.43 -12.60
CA LEU A 134 -9.70 19.33 -12.37
C LEU A 134 -8.60 19.20 -13.44
N ASP A 135 -8.64 18.17 -14.29
CA ASP A 135 -7.66 18.00 -15.38
C ASP A 135 -7.88 19.00 -16.53
N ILE A 136 -9.09 19.56 -16.63
CA ILE A 136 -9.48 20.51 -17.68
C ILE A 136 -8.75 21.87 -17.56
N PRO A 137 -8.80 22.56 -16.41
CA PRO A 137 -8.12 23.85 -16.27
C PRO A 137 -6.60 23.73 -16.39
N CYS A 138 -5.99 22.61 -16.00
CA CYS A 138 -4.54 22.43 -16.07
C CYS A 138 -4.00 22.46 -17.51
N HIS A 139 -4.71 21.88 -18.48
CA HIS A 139 -4.28 21.89 -19.89
C HIS A 139 -4.49 23.27 -20.55
N GLU A 140 -5.55 24.00 -20.19
CA GLU A 140 -5.82 25.35 -20.72
C GLU A 140 -4.78 26.37 -20.23
N ILE A 141 -4.36 26.28 -18.96
CA ILE A 141 -3.35 27.18 -18.40
C ILE A 141 -1.97 26.93 -19.05
N VAL A 142 -1.62 25.68 -19.35
CA VAL A 142 -0.35 25.32 -20.01
C VAL A 142 -0.34 25.62 -21.52
N SER A 143 -1.51 25.73 -22.15
CA SER A 143 -1.64 26.05 -23.59
C SER A 143 -1.69 27.56 -23.90
N LEU A 144 -1.67 28.41 -22.87
CA LEU A 144 -1.81 29.87 -22.97
C LEU A 144 -0.48 30.65 -22.85
N GLU A 145 0.65 29.94 -22.69
CA GLU A 145 2.02 30.45 -22.92
C GLU A 145 2.55 30.04 -24.29
#